data_AF-A0A848FW35-F1
#
_entry.id   AF-A0A848FW35-F1
#
_cell.length_a   1.000
_cell.length_b   1.000
_cell.length_c   1.000
_cell.angle_alpha   90.00
_cell.angle_beta   90.00
_cell.angle_gamma   90.00
#
_symmetry.space_group_name_H-M   'P 1'
#
loop_
_entity.id
_entity.type
_entity.pdbx_description
1 polymer ?
#
loop_
_entity_poly.entity_id
_entity_poly.type
_entity_poly.pdbx_seq_one_letter_code
_entity_poly.pdbx_strand_id
1 'polypeptide(L)'
;MKKSIFTRRLLINTLFFIAATAGFQLIHKNGFFTPTETVTHIIDSHLMPEKNDASFSDWSRRLFDADYVRLASAQYDRSLYMRSFFLLDLFYPFIYCAFFLGLAAYWKGTGFYRTLGAAMIICVACDLGENISFAWYLWHPQGNVNVAVANFTTIKSVLFSLGGLSALIAFLAAIIHRRK
;
A
#
# COMPACT_ATOMS: atom_id res chain seq x y z
N MET A 1 -21.46 22.95 -20.58
CA MET A 1 -20.57 21.84 -20.99
C MET A 1 -20.24 20.96 -19.78
N LYS A 2 -20.40 19.64 -19.85
CA LYS A 2 -20.03 18.73 -18.73
C LYS A 2 -18.49 18.81 -18.52
N LYS A 3 -17.98 18.95 -17.28
CA LYS A 3 -16.52 19.00 -16.94
C LYS A 3 -15.83 17.64 -17.14
N SER A 4 -14.72 17.57 -17.90
CA SER A 4 -14.03 16.30 -18.24
C SER A 4 -13.79 15.41 -17.01
N ILE A 5 -14.07 14.10 -17.13
CA ILE A 5 -13.72 13.10 -16.11
C ILE A 5 -12.20 12.90 -16.07
N PHE A 6 -11.57 12.88 -17.24
CA PHE A 6 -10.12 12.82 -17.37
C PHE A 6 -9.55 14.22 -17.16
N THR A 7 -9.38 14.59 -15.90
CA THR A 7 -8.68 15.82 -15.53
C THR A 7 -7.19 15.65 -15.75
N ARG A 8 -6.49 16.74 -16.08
CA ARG A 8 -5.02 16.74 -16.17
C ARG A 8 -4.37 16.18 -14.90
N ARG A 9 -4.95 16.48 -13.73
CA ARG A 9 -4.49 15.97 -12.43
C ARG A 9 -4.61 14.45 -12.33
N LEU A 10 -5.73 13.87 -12.75
CA LEU A 10 -5.89 12.41 -12.75
C LEU A 10 -4.85 11.75 -13.67
N LEU A 11 -4.65 12.27 -14.88
CA LEU A 11 -3.66 11.71 -15.81
C LEU A 11 -2.24 11.75 -15.24
N ILE A 12 -1.83 12.88 -14.65
CA ILE A 12 -0.52 13.00 -14.00
C ILE A 12 -0.38 12.01 -12.84
N ASN A 13 -1.39 11.91 -11.97
CA ASN A 13 -1.35 10.97 -10.84
C ASN A 13 -1.30 9.51 -11.30
N THR A 14 -2.01 9.15 -12.37
CA THR A 14 -1.95 7.81 -12.97
C THR A 14 -0.54 7.51 -13.48
N LEU A 15 0.11 8.45 -14.16
CA LEU A 15 1.48 8.26 -14.66
C LEU A 15 2.47 8.08 -13.51
N PHE A 16 2.37 8.89 -12.45
CA PHE A 16 3.21 8.71 -11.26
C PHE A 16 2.95 7.37 -10.57
N PHE A 17 1.69 6.95 -10.46
CA PHE A 17 1.33 5.65 -9.88
C PHE A 17 1.95 4.50 -10.69
N ILE A 18 1.79 4.50 -12.02
CA ILE A 18 2.40 3.50 -12.91
C ILE A 18 3.92 3.50 -12.79
N ALA A 19 4.56 4.68 -12.81
CA ALA A 19 6.01 4.80 -12.70
C ALA A 19 6.52 4.27 -11.35
N ALA A 20 5.83 4.55 -10.25
CA ALA A 20 6.20 4.05 -8.94
C ALA A 20 6.02 2.53 -8.82
N THR A 21 4.91 1.98 -9.31
CA THR A 21 4.71 0.51 -9.36
C THR A 21 5.78 -0.17 -10.22
N ALA A 22 6.13 0.41 -11.37
CA ALA A 22 7.22 -0.09 -12.21
C ALA A 22 8.59 0.01 -11.50
N GLY A 23 8.81 1.08 -10.72
CA GLY A 23 9.98 1.25 -9.87
C GLY A 23 10.12 0.13 -8.84
N PHE A 24 9.03 -0.21 -8.12
CA PHE A 24 9.01 -1.35 -7.20
C PHE A 24 9.36 -2.66 -7.89
N GLN A 25 8.78 -2.92 -9.06
CA GLN A 25 9.06 -4.12 -9.85
C GLN A 25 10.52 -4.20 -10.32
N LEU A 26 11.10 -3.06 -10.71
CA LEU A 26 12.50 -2.99 -11.11
C LEU A 26 13.43 -3.22 -9.91
N ILE A 27 13.12 -2.62 -8.76
CA ILE A 27 13.88 -2.83 -7.53
C ILE A 27 13.83 -4.32 -7.16
N HIS A 28 12.62 -4.92 -7.13
CA HIS A 28 12.44 -6.33 -6.82
C HIS A 28 13.30 -7.28 -7.68
N LYS A 29 13.33 -7.06 -9.01
CA LYS A 29 14.10 -7.88 -9.95
C LYS A 29 15.62 -7.81 -9.78
N ASN A 30 16.16 -6.75 -9.19
CA ASN A 30 17.61 -6.54 -9.08
C ASN A 30 18.21 -7.06 -7.76
N GLY A 31 17.49 -7.92 -7.02
CA GLY A 31 18.06 -8.76 -5.97
C GLY A 31 18.58 -7.98 -4.76
N PHE A 32 17.66 -7.47 -3.93
CA PHE A 32 17.99 -6.84 -2.63
C PHE A 32 17.75 -7.78 -1.43
N PHE A 33 17.39 -9.03 -1.72
CA PHE A 33 17.18 -10.10 -0.75
C PHE A 33 18.37 -11.05 -0.79
N THR A 34 18.67 -11.71 0.32
CA THR A 34 19.67 -12.80 0.31
C THR A 34 19.26 -13.84 -0.76
N PRO A 35 20.19 -14.34 -1.60
CA PRO A 35 19.87 -15.07 -2.85
C PRO A 35 19.11 -16.40 -2.71
N THR A 36 18.68 -16.77 -1.50
CA THR A 36 18.15 -18.10 -1.22
C THR A 36 16.66 -18.27 -1.51
N GLU A 37 15.84 -17.21 -1.65
CA GLU A 37 14.39 -17.36 -1.89
C GLU A 37 13.78 -16.23 -2.73
N THR A 38 12.69 -16.51 -3.46
CA THR A 38 11.84 -15.51 -4.13
C THR A 38 11.06 -14.74 -3.08
N VAL A 39 11.67 -13.70 -2.52
CA VAL A 39 11.06 -12.93 -1.44
C VAL A 39 10.02 -11.97 -1.98
N THR A 40 8.83 -12.04 -1.42
CA THR A 40 7.73 -11.09 -1.60
C THR A 40 7.93 -9.90 -0.66
N HIS A 41 7.58 -8.67 -1.08
CA HIS A 41 7.67 -7.46 -0.21
C HIS A 41 6.94 -7.71 1.11
N ILE A 42 7.27 -7.02 2.21
CA ILE A 42 6.66 -7.33 3.53
C ILE A 42 5.11 -7.29 3.51
N ILE A 43 4.54 -6.46 2.65
CA ILE A 43 3.10 -6.41 2.37
C ILE A 43 2.63 -7.70 1.67
N ASP A 44 3.40 -8.18 0.71
CA ASP A 44 3.12 -9.44 0.03
C ASP A 44 3.30 -10.64 0.98
N SER A 45 4.26 -10.58 1.92
CA SER A 45 4.41 -11.60 2.98
C SER A 45 3.21 -11.60 3.94
N HIS A 46 2.62 -10.43 4.22
CA HIS A 46 1.37 -10.33 4.99
C HIS A 46 0.18 -10.93 4.23
N LEU A 47 0.18 -10.81 2.90
CA LEU A 47 -0.92 -11.21 2.00
C LEU A 47 -0.66 -12.50 1.21
N MET A 48 0.35 -13.31 1.53
CA MET A 48 0.58 -14.59 0.84
C MET A 48 0.85 -15.70 1.85
N PRO A 49 -0.14 -16.57 2.12
CA PRO A 49 0.13 -17.79 2.88
C PRO A 49 1.06 -18.69 2.07
N GLU A 50 2.03 -19.31 2.74
CA GLU A 50 3.10 -20.12 2.14
C GLU A 50 2.60 -21.40 1.43
N LYS A 51 1.30 -21.70 1.48
CA LYS A 51 0.69 -22.91 0.90
C LYS A 51 -0.37 -22.55 -0.12
N ASN A 52 -0.31 -23.23 -1.28
CA ASN A 52 -1.29 -23.11 -2.36
C ASN A 52 -2.73 -23.51 -1.96
N ASP A 53 -2.91 -24.16 -0.80
CA ASP A 53 -4.21 -24.62 -0.27
C ASP A 53 -4.63 -23.85 1.01
N ALA A 54 -4.31 -22.56 1.12
CA ALA A 54 -4.66 -21.78 2.29
C ALA A 54 -6.17 -21.52 2.39
N SER A 55 -6.77 -21.85 3.54
CA SER A 55 -8.18 -21.59 3.82
C SER A 55 -8.41 -20.13 4.22
N PHE A 56 -9.64 -19.62 4.10
CA PHE A 56 -10.00 -18.27 4.59
C PHE A 56 -9.67 -18.06 6.08
N SER A 57 -9.70 -19.14 6.88
CA SER A 57 -9.29 -19.12 8.28
C SER A 57 -7.78 -18.83 8.44
N ASP A 58 -6.94 -19.27 7.50
CA ASP A 58 -5.49 -19.03 7.56
C ASP A 58 -5.18 -17.57 7.20
N TRP A 59 -5.95 -16.98 6.29
CA TRP A 59 -5.88 -15.57 5.95
C TRP A 59 -6.29 -14.66 7.11
N SER A 60 -7.39 -14.98 7.80
CA SER A 60 -7.89 -14.15 8.89
C SER A 60 -6.98 -14.18 10.12
N ARG A 61 -6.28 -15.31 10.37
CA ARG A 61 -5.29 -15.44 11.44
C ARG A 61 -4.05 -14.59 11.24
N ARG A 62 -3.77 -14.16 10.01
CA ARG A 62 -2.64 -13.27 9.69
C ARG A 62 -2.93 -11.79 9.91
N LEU A 63 -4.20 -11.42 10.06
CA LEU A 63 -4.56 -10.06 10.48
C LEU A 63 -3.98 -9.83 11.88
N PHE A 64 -3.14 -8.81 12.02
CA PHE A 64 -2.40 -8.50 13.25
C PHE A 64 -1.39 -9.56 13.71
N ASP A 65 -1.05 -10.55 12.88
CA ASP A 65 0.02 -11.50 13.20
C ASP A 65 1.37 -10.79 13.18
N ALA A 66 2.13 -10.84 14.27
CA ALA A 66 3.43 -10.19 14.35
C ALA A 66 4.59 -11.14 14.02
N ASP A 67 4.33 -12.45 13.86
CA ASP A 67 5.35 -13.45 13.57
C ASP A 67 5.80 -13.41 12.12
N TYR A 68 4.92 -13.05 11.17
CA TYR A 68 5.33 -12.86 9.77
C TYR A 68 6.40 -11.76 9.65
N VAL A 69 6.35 -10.71 10.48
CA VAL A 69 7.35 -9.64 10.48
C VAL A 69 8.71 -10.19 10.89
N ARG A 70 8.74 -11.09 11.88
CA ARG A 70 9.98 -11.74 12.33
C ARG A 70 10.56 -12.61 11.23
N LEU A 71 9.73 -13.45 10.61
CA LEU A 71 10.15 -14.35 9.53
C LEU A 71 10.64 -13.58 8.31
N ALA A 72 9.87 -12.59 7.86
CA ALA A 72 10.24 -11.75 6.73
C ALA A 72 11.54 -10.98 6.98
N SER A 73 11.72 -10.39 8.18
CA SER A 73 12.89 -9.57 8.49
C SER A 73 14.24 -10.29 8.32
N ALA A 74 14.29 -11.60 8.52
CA ALA A 74 15.51 -12.40 8.37
C ALA A 74 16.01 -12.45 6.92
N GLN A 75 15.15 -12.14 5.95
CA GLN A 75 15.42 -12.25 4.52
C GLN A 75 15.91 -10.93 3.89
N TYR A 76 15.88 -9.82 4.66
CA TYR A 76 16.28 -8.50 4.18
C TYR A 76 17.76 -8.22 4.44
N ASP A 77 18.48 -7.78 3.41
CA ASP A 77 19.70 -7.01 3.63
C ASP A 77 19.32 -5.60 4.10
N ARG A 78 19.68 -5.27 5.33
CA ARG A 78 19.32 -4.02 6.01
C ARG A 78 19.84 -2.78 5.27
N SER A 79 21.07 -2.85 4.75
CA SER A 79 21.72 -1.71 4.11
C SER A 79 21.13 -1.46 2.73
N LEU A 80 20.86 -2.54 1.99
CA LEU A 80 20.21 -2.48 0.69
C LEU A 80 18.77 -1.98 0.81
N TYR A 81 17.99 -2.51 1.77
CA TYR A 81 16.61 -2.06 2.03
C TYR A 81 16.54 -0.54 2.23
N MET A 82 17.41 0.03 3.05
CA MET A 82 17.43 1.47 3.35
C MET A 82 17.77 2.34 2.12
N ARG A 83 18.54 1.82 1.17
CA ARG A 83 18.99 2.56 -0.02
C ARG A 83 18.07 2.38 -1.23
N SER A 84 17.18 1.39 -1.22
CA SER A 84 16.27 1.09 -2.33
C SER A 84 14.80 1.21 -1.92
N PHE A 85 14.24 0.18 -1.29
CA PHE A 85 12.81 0.08 -0.97
C PHE A 85 12.36 1.19 -0.04
N PHE A 86 13.11 1.48 1.03
CA PHE A 86 12.68 2.43 2.05
C PHE A 86 12.34 3.81 1.48
N LEU A 87 13.17 4.34 0.56
CA LEU A 87 12.89 5.64 -0.06
C LEU A 87 11.59 5.61 -0.87
N LEU A 88 11.38 4.55 -1.66
CA LEU A 88 10.18 4.42 -2.46
C LEU A 88 8.93 4.20 -1.60
N ASP A 89 9.06 3.41 -0.53
CA ASP A 89 8.05 3.15 0.50
C ASP A 89 7.62 4.44 1.23
N LEU A 90 8.52 5.42 1.39
CA LEU A 90 8.16 6.74 1.96
C LEU A 90 7.35 7.61 1.00
N PHE A 91 7.59 7.51 -0.32
CA PHE A 91 6.92 8.37 -1.30
C PHE A 91 5.62 7.77 -1.86
N TYR A 92 5.58 6.45 -2.02
CA TYR A 92 4.46 5.75 -2.63
C TYR A 92 3.10 6.02 -1.97
N PRO A 93 3.01 6.17 -0.62
CA PRO A 93 1.77 6.51 0.06
C PRO A 93 1.11 7.79 -0.46
N PHE A 94 1.92 8.81 -0.71
CA PHE A 94 1.43 10.07 -1.26
C PHE A 94 0.95 9.92 -2.71
N ILE A 95 1.62 9.07 -3.48
CA ILE A 95 1.27 8.80 -4.88
C ILE A 95 -0.08 8.10 -4.97
N TYR A 96 -0.29 7.00 -4.25
CA TYR A 96 -1.58 6.30 -4.29
C TYR A 96 -2.71 7.13 -3.68
N CYS A 97 -2.44 7.93 -2.64
CA CYS A 97 -3.42 8.83 -2.05
C CYS A 97 -3.88 9.87 -3.07
N ALA A 98 -2.94 10.51 -3.76
CA ALA A 98 -3.24 11.46 -4.83
C ALA A 98 -4.01 10.80 -5.99
N PHE A 99 -3.67 9.56 -6.34
CA PHE A 99 -4.35 8.80 -7.38
C PHE A 99 -5.80 8.48 -7.02
N PHE A 100 -6.08 7.89 -5.86
CA PHE A 100 -7.45 7.55 -5.43
C PHE A 100 -8.33 8.79 -5.23
N LEU A 101 -7.78 9.87 -4.67
CA LEU A 101 -8.47 11.15 -4.60
C LEU A 101 -8.70 11.79 -5.98
N GLY A 102 -7.81 11.51 -6.94
CA GLY A 102 -7.97 11.88 -8.34
C GLY A 102 -9.13 11.14 -9.01
N LEU A 103 -9.25 9.83 -8.78
CA LEU A 103 -10.36 9.01 -9.29
C LEU A 103 -11.72 9.49 -8.75
N ALA A 104 -11.78 9.81 -7.45
CA ALA A 104 -12.99 10.31 -6.81
C ALA A 104 -13.26 11.81 -7.04
N ALA A 105 -12.42 12.53 -7.80
CA ALA A 105 -12.46 13.98 -7.90
C ALA A 105 -13.78 14.54 -8.47
N TYR A 106 -14.53 13.74 -9.26
CA TYR A 106 -15.87 14.11 -9.74
C TYR A 106 -16.84 14.42 -8.58
N TRP A 107 -16.66 13.75 -7.45
CA TRP A 107 -17.50 13.87 -6.26
C TRP A 107 -16.95 14.87 -5.23
N LYS A 108 -15.97 15.69 -5.62
CA LYS A 108 -15.36 16.68 -4.73
C LYS A 108 -16.43 17.62 -4.15
N GLY A 109 -16.40 17.78 -2.83
CA GLY A 109 -17.36 18.62 -2.08
C GLY A 109 -18.44 17.80 -1.36
N THR A 110 -18.64 16.53 -1.73
CA THR A 110 -19.57 15.63 -1.04
C THR A 110 -19.00 15.09 0.28
N GLY A 111 -19.89 14.60 1.16
CA GLY A 111 -19.49 13.87 2.37
C GLY A 111 -18.63 12.64 2.05
N PHE A 112 -19.00 11.88 1.01
CA PHE A 112 -18.22 10.74 0.52
C PHE A 112 -16.75 11.10 0.25
N TYR A 113 -16.51 12.19 -0.49
CA TYR A 113 -15.13 12.60 -0.82
C TYR A 113 -14.33 12.99 0.42
N ARG A 114 -14.96 13.60 1.42
CA ARG A 114 -14.31 13.95 2.69
C ARG A 114 -13.96 12.70 3.50
N THR A 115 -14.88 11.75 3.60
CA THR A 115 -14.65 10.47 4.29
C THR A 115 -13.56 9.66 3.61
N LEU A 116 -13.60 9.55 2.28
CA LEU A 116 -12.54 8.91 1.51
C LEU A 116 -11.19 9.61 1.73
N GLY A 117 -11.16 10.94 1.71
CA GLY A 117 -9.94 11.70 1.98
C GLY A 117 -9.36 11.46 3.37
N ALA A 118 -10.20 11.46 4.42
CA ALA A 118 -9.77 11.14 5.76
C ALA A 118 -9.23 9.71 5.85
N ALA A 119 -9.94 8.73 5.28
CA ALA A 119 -9.50 7.34 5.23
C ALA A 119 -8.16 7.18 4.52
N MET A 120 -7.96 7.88 3.39
CA MET A 120 -6.68 7.82 2.66
C MET A 120 -5.54 8.51 3.41
N ILE A 121 -5.79 9.59 4.14
CA ILE A 121 -4.78 10.22 4.99
C ILE A 121 -4.35 9.28 6.11
N ILE A 122 -5.31 8.63 6.77
CA ILE A 122 -5.01 7.62 7.81
C ILE A 122 -4.24 6.44 7.20
N CYS A 123 -4.64 5.98 6.01
CA CYS A 123 -3.91 4.94 5.27
C CYS A 123 -2.44 5.33 5.06
N VAL A 124 -2.17 6.55 4.60
CA VAL A 124 -0.80 7.08 4.43
C VAL A 124 -0.04 7.12 5.75
N ALA A 125 -0.67 7.60 6.83
CA ALA A 125 -0.04 7.64 8.14
C ALA A 125 0.33 6.24 8.66
N CYS A 126 -0.56 5.25 8.47
CA CYS A 126 -0.28 3.86 8.81
C CYS A 126 0.84 3.28 7.93
N ASP A 127 0.87 3.59 6.64
CA ASP A 127 1.94 3.14 5.74
C ASP A 127 3.31 3.68 6.16
N LEU A 128 3.40 4.97 6.47
CA LEU A 128 4.63 5.57 6.98
C LEU A 128 5.01 4.97 8.34
N GLY A 129 4.04 4.77 9.22
CA GLY A 129 4.23 4.15 10.53
C GLY A 129 4.78 2.73 10.42
N GLU A 130 4.24 1.92 9.51
CA GLU A 130 4.75 0.58 9.21
C GLU A 130 6.19 0.64 8.70
N ASN A 131 6.47 1.39 7.63
CA ASN A 131 7.78 1.40 7.00
C ASN A 131 8.88 1.91 7.94
N ILE A 132 8.59 2.95 8.73
CA ILE A 132 9.52 3.46 9.75
C ILE A 132 9.73 2.43 10.86
N SER A 133 8.66 1.80 11.35
CA SER A 133 8.74 0.78 12.40
C SER A 133 9.51 -0.45 11.92
N PHE A 134 9.31 -0.86 10.66
CA PHE A 134 10.00 -1.99 10.07
C PHE A 134 11.48 -1.69 9.85
N ALA A 135 11.82 -0.51 9.32
CA ALA A 135 13.19 -0.05 9.22
C ALA A 135 13.90 -0.04 10.58
N TRP A 136 13.21 0.42 11.64
CA TRP A 136 13.74 0.36 13.01
C TRP A 136 13.95 -1.08 13.48
N TYR A 137 12.95 -1.94 13.27
CA TYR A 137 12.98 -3.35 13.67
C TYR A 137 14.13 -4.13 13.01
N LEU A 138 14.46 -3.83 11.74
CA LEU A 138 15.59 -4.43 11.04
C LEU A 138 16.93 -4.22 11.76
N TRP A 139 17.11 -3.06 12.39
CA TRP A 139 18.35 -2.74 13.14
C TRP A 139 18.26 -3.11 14.62
N HIS A 140 17.05 -3.09 15.18
CA HIS A 140 16.79 -3.33 16.60
C HIS A 140 15.65 -4.36 16.75
N PRO A 141 15.93 -5.66 16.55
CA PRO A 141 14.91 -6.72 16.58
C PRO A 141 14.41 -7.05 17.99
N GLN A 142 14.50 -6.10 18.93
CA GLN A 142 14.14 -6.26 20.33
C GLN A 142 12.81 -5.56 20.63
N GLY A 143 12.07 -6.08 21.61
CA GLY A 143 10.79 -5.52 22.04
C GLY A 143 9.63 -5.80 21.07
N ASN A 144 8.54 -5.05 21.22
CA ASN A 144 7.27 -5.30 20.53
C ASN A 144 7.10 -4.49 19.23
N VAL A 145 8.20 -4.11 18.56
CA VAL A 145 8.13 -3.28 17.34
C VAL A 145 7.50 -4.06 16.17
N ASN A 146 7.69 -5.38 16.10
CA ASN A 146 7.01 -6.25 15.14
C ASN A 146 5.47 -6.19 15.26
N VAL A 147 4.94 -6.03 16.49
CA VAL A 147 3.49 -5.85 16.71
C VAL A 147 3.02 -4.51 16.15
N ALA A 148 3.81 -3.45 16.30
CA ALA A 148 3.49 -2.15 15.71
C ALA A 148 3.46 -2.21 14.18
N VAL A 149 4.46 -2.85 13.56
CA VAL A 149 4.49 -3.11 12.11
C VAL A 149 3.23 -3.83 11.68
N ALA A 150 2.90 -4.96 12.31
CA ALA A 150 1.71 -5.76 11.96
C ALA A 150 0.39 -5.00 12.08
N ASN A 151 0.23 -4.19 13.14
CA ASN A 151 -0.93 -3.33 13.34
C ASN A 151 -1.06 -2.30 12.21
N PHE A 152 0.02 -1.60 11.88
CA PHE A 152 0.03 -0.62 10.81
C PHE A 152 -0.24 -1.26 9.44
N THR A 153 0.38 -2.39 9.12
CA THR A 153 0.14 -3.16 7.88
C THR A 153 -1.31 -3.59 7.76
N THR A 154 -1.92 -4.06 8.85
CA THR A 154 -3.31 -4.53 8.82
C THR A 154 -4.27 -3.37 8.59
N ILE A 155 -4.14 -2.29 9.38
CA ILE A 155 -5.01 -1.11 9.26
C ILE A 155 -4.87 -0.48 7.87
N LYS A 156 -3.63 -0.30 7.38
CA LYS A 156 -3.41 0.29 6.05
C LYS A 156 -4.00 -0.59 4.95
N SER A 157 -3.85 -1.92 5.02
CA SER A 157 -4.35 -2.83 3.98
C SER A 157 -5.87 -2.80 3.87
N VAL A 158 -6.56 -2.73 5.02
CA VAL A 158 -8.02 -2.55 5.06
C VAL A 158 -8.42 -1.20 4.46
N LEU A 159 -7.79 -0.10 4.90
CA LEU A 159 -8.10 1.25 4.41
C LEU A 159 -7.79 1.41 2.92
N PHE A 160 -6.67 0.87 2.45
CA PHE A 160 -6.26 0.89 1.06
C PHE A 160 -7.27 0.15 0.18
N SER A 161 -7.69 -1.06 0.61
CA SER A 161 -8.65 -1.88 -0.14
C SER A 161 -10.02 -1.20 -0.23
N LEU A 162 -10.54 -0.72 0.91
CA LEU A 162 -11.83 -0.02 0.96
C LEU A 162 -11.78 1.31 0.20
N GLY A 163 -10.69 2.07 0.34
CA GLY A 163 -10.47 3.33 -0.33
C GLY A 163 -10.34 3.17 -1.84
N GLY A 164 -9.56 2.20 -2.30
CA GLY A 164 -9.38 1.86 -3.71
C GLY A 164 -10.69 1.42 -4.36
N LEU A 165 -11.44 0.51 -3.72
CA LEU A 165 -12.75 0.08 -4.21
C LEU A 165 -13.75 1.24 -4.29
N SER A 166 -13.80 2.07 -3.24
CA SER A 166 -14.67 3.25 -3.19
C SER A 166 -14.34 4.26 -4.29
N ALA A 167 -13.04 4.56 -4.49
CA ALA A 167 -12.58 5.47 -5.52
C ALA A 167 -12.90 4.96 -6.93
N LEU A 168 -12.75 3.65 -7.16
CA LEU A 168 -13.08 3.01 -8.43
C LEU A 168 -14.58 3.05 -8.72
N ILE A 169 -15.42 2.68 -7.75
CA ILE A 169 -16.89 2.75 -7.88
C ILE A 169 -17.32 4.19 -8.18
N ALA A 170 -16.77 5.16 -7.46
CA ALA A 170 -17.06 6.58 -7.68
C ALA A 170 -16.68 7.04 -9.10
N PHE A 171 -15.53 6.59 -9.61
CA PHE A 171 -15.07 6.88 -10.96
C PHE A 171 -15.99 6.26 -12.02
N LEU A 172 -16.36 4.98 -11.88
CA LEU A 172 -17.27 4.28 -12.79
C LEU A 172 -18.67 4.90 -12.78
N ALA A 173 -19.19 5.25 -11.61
CA ALA A 173 -20.46 5.94 -11.47
C ALA A 173 -20.46 7.30 -12.19
N ALA A 174 -19.34 8.05 -12.12
CA ALA A 174 -19.18 9.29 -12.86
C ALA A 174 -19.23 9.08 -14.38
N ILE A 175 -18.61 8.01 -14.89
CA ILE A 175 -18.68 7.64 -16.32
C ILE A 175 -20.11 7.34 -16.74
N ILE A 176 -20.84 6.54 -15.96
CA ILE A 176 -22.23 6.16 -16.27
C ILE A 176 -23.14 7.38 -16.24
N HIS A 177 -23.04 8.23 -15.22
CA HIS A 177 -23.85 9.45 -15.08
C HIS A 177 -23.62 10.44 -16.23
N ARG A 178 -22.44 10.43 -16.84
CA ARG A 178 -22.15 11.28 -17.99
C ARG A 178 -22.80 10.83 -19.29
N ARG A 179 -22.97 9.52 -19.48
CA ARG A 179 -23.56 8.94 -20.68
C ARG A 179 -25.08 9.13 -20.75
N LYS A 180 -25.72 9.32 -19.59
CA LYS A 180 -27.10 9.79 -19.46
C LYS A 180 -27.17 11.31 -19.64
#